data_AF-A0A6M3KX46-F1
#
_entry.id   AF-A0A6M3KX46-F1
#
_cell.length_a   1.000
_cell.length_b   1.000
_cell.length_c   1.000
_cell.angle_alpha   90.00
_cell.angle_beta   90.00
_cell.angle_gamma   90.00
#
_symmetry.space_group_name_H-M   'P 1'
#
loop_
_entity.id
_entity.type
_entity.pdbx_description
1 polymer ?
#
loop_
_entity_poly.entity_id
_entity_poly.type
_entity_poly.pdbx_seq_one_letter_code
_entity_poly.pdbx_strand_id
1 'polypeptide(L)'
;MIKEAAIFKDGKIWTGRRHSDVIHTMIQEGELSPITEIQGFVTDDGKFVDRNEAFEIAIACGQIKDPGPSKVRMRILMSEDLY
;
A
#
# COMPACT_ATOMS: atom_id res chain seq x y z
N MET A 1 4.69 2.12 -11.88
CA MET A 1 4.95 0.96 -10.99
C MET A 1 4.61 1.30 -9.54
N ILE A 2 4.36 0.32 -8.67
CA ILE A 2 4.20 0.57 -7.23
C ILE A 2 5.55 0.90 -6.60
N LYS A 3 5.63 2.03 -5.90
CA LYS A 3 6.87 2.56 -5.33
C LYS A 3 6.96 2.32 -3.82
N GLU A 4 5.93 2.65 -3.07
CA GLU A 4 5.93 2.59 -1.60
C GLU A 4 4.52 2.37 -1.02
N ALA A 5 4.46 1.84 0.19
CA ALA A 5 3.20 1.67 0.92
C ALA A 5 2.69 3.04 1.38
N ALA A 6 1.37 3.20 1.41
CA ALA A 6 0.76 4.47 1.76
C ALA A 6 -0.53 4.31 2.55
N ILE A 7 -0.80 5.30 3.40
CA ILE A 7 -2.04 5.41 4.14
C ILE A 7 -2.61 6.81 3.92
N PHE A 8 -3.85 6.89 3.47
CA PHE A 8 -4.57 8.14 3.30
C PHE A 8 -5.48 8.39 4.51
N LYS A 9 -5.23 9.52 5.20
CA LYS A 9 -5.98 9.97 6.37
C LYS A 9 -6.14 11.48 6.33
N ASP A 10 -7.36 11.97 6.49
CA ASP A 10 -7.68 13.40 6.65
C ASP A 10 -7.03 14.33 5.59
N GLY A 11 -6.96 13.86 4.34
CA GLY A 11 -6.36 14.61 3.23
C GLY A 11 -4.83 14.53 3.15
N LYS A 12 -4.17 13.86 4.10
CA LYS A 12 -2.72 13.60 4.11
C LYS A 12 -2.44 12.17 3.64
N ILE A 13 -1.44 12.04 2.76
CA ILE A 13 -0.87 10.75 2.39
C ILE A 13 0.40 10.55 3.23
N TRP A 14 0.42 9.46 3.97
CA TRP A 14 1.58 8.99 4.71
C TRP A 14 2.23 7.87 3.91
N THR A 15 3.54 7.90 3.72
CA THR A 15 4.24 6.88 2.93
C THR A 15 5.39 6.24 3.69
N GLY A 16 5.76 5.04 3.26
CA GLY A 16 6.83 4.27 3.89
C GLY A 16 7.08 2.95 3.16
N ARG A 17 8.14 2.25 3.54
CA ARG A 17 8.52 1.00 2.88
C ARG A 17 7.44 -0.09 3.06
N ARG A 18 6.87 -0.18 4.26
CA ARG A 18 5.77 -1.08 4.63
C ARG A 18 4.69 -0.32 5.40
N HIS A 19 3.46 -0.85 5.41
CA HIS A 19 2.38 -0.26 6.22
C HIS A 19 2.75 -0.19 7.70
N SER A 20 3.50 -1.16 8.24
CA SER A 20 4.00 -1.12 9.62
C SER A 20 4.87 0.11 9.90
N ASP A 21 5.67 0.52 8.93
CA ASP A 21 6.57 1.67 9.05
C ASP A 21 5.76 2.96 9.00
N VAL A 22 4.78 3.03 8.09
CA VAL A 22 3.85 4.17 7.98
C VAL A 22 3.09 4.36 9.30
N ILE A 23 2.52 3.28 9.85
CA ILE A 23 1.78 3.30 11.11
C ILE A 23 2.68 3.75 12.26
N HIS A 24 3.93 3.29 12.30
CA HIS A 24 4.88 3.71 13.33
C HIS A 24 5.14 5.22 13.28
N THR A 25 5.37 5.77 12.08
CA THR A 25 5.55 7.22 11.89
C THR A 25 4.30 8.00 12.29
N MET A 26 3.11 7.54 11.90
CA MET A 26 1.84 8.18 12.28
C MET A 26 1.69 8.25 13.80
N ILE A 27 1.94 7.14 14.51
CA ILE A 27 1.88 7.10 15.98
C ILE A 27 2.89 8.06 16.61
N GLN A 28 4.12 8.13 16.08
CA GLN A 28 5.14 9.07 16.55
C GLN A 28 4.73 10.53 16.35
N GLU A 29 3.98 10.85 15.29
CA GLU A 29 3.42 12.18 15.03
C GLU A 29 2.13 12.47 15.82
N GLY A 30 1.68 11.55 16.67
CA GLY A 30 0.53 11.72 17.56
C GLY A 30 -0.80 11.24 16.99
N GLU A 31 -0.80 10.53 15.86
CA GLU A 31 -2.01 9.93 15.30
C GLU A 31 -2.48 8.75 16.15
N LEU A 32 -3.69 8.85 16.70
CA LEU A 32 -4.31 7.80 17.50
C LEU A 32 -4.99 6.76 16.59
N SER A 33 -4.31 5.65 16.35
CA SER A 33 -4.80 4.36 15.81
C SER A 33 -5.52 4.37 14.43
N PRO A 34 -5.03 3.58 13.45
CA PRO A 34 -5.45 3.67 12.04
C PRO A 34 -6.68 2.83 11.65
N ILE A 35 -7.73 2.77 12.47
CA ILE A 35 -8.82 1.78 12.26
C ILE A 35 -9.73 2.16 11.06
N THR A 36 -9.75 3.43 10.64
CA THR A 36 -10.65 3.93 9.58
C THR A 36 -9.92 4.40 8.32
N GLU A 37 -8.62 4.16 8.22
CA GLU A 37 -7.77 4.78 7.21
C GLU A 37 -7.72 3.97 5.90
N ILE A 38 -7.66 4.66 4.76
CA ILE A 38 -7.59 4.00 3.45
C ILE A 38 -6.14 3.61 3.22
N GLN A 39 -5.86 2.31 3.33
CA GLN A 39 -4.56 1.73 3.05
C GLN A 39 -4.40 1.50 1.55
N GLY A 40 -3.21 1.76 1.04
CA GLY A 40 -2.92 1.73 -0.38
C GLY A 40 -1.43 1.87 -0.64
N PHE A 41 -1.11 2.43 -1.80
CA PHE A 41 0.25 2.58 -2.27
C PHE A 41 0.39 3.86 -3.06
N VAL A 42 1.63 4.33 -3.18
CA VAL A 42 1.98 5.40 -4.12
C VAL A 42 2.75 4.79 -5.29
N THR A 43 2.38 5.20 -6.49
CA THR A 43 3.08 4.84 -7.74
C THR A 43 4.32 5.72 -7.96
N ASP A 44 5.17 5.33 -8.90
CA ASP A 44 6.34 6.10 -9.36
C ASP A 44 6.03 7.50 -9.89
N ASP A 45 4.84 7.71 -10.47
CA ASP A 45 4.34 9.01 -10.91
C ASP A 45 3.65 9.82 -9.77
N GLY A 46 3.65 9.30 -8.54
CA GLY A 46 3.15 10.00 -7.35
C GLY A 46 1.65 9.87 -7.10
N LYS A 47 0.94 9.02 -7.84
CA LYS A 47 -0.49 8.77 -7.65
C LYS A 47 -0.73 7.84 -6.45
N PHE A 48 -1.67 8.20 -5.59
CA PHE A 48 -2.20 7.27 -4.58
C PHE A 48 -3.21 6.31 -5.21
N VAL A 49 -3.05 5.03 -4.95
CA VAL A 49 -3.93 3.95 -5.42
C VAL A 49 -4.30 3.04 -4.26
N ASP A 50 -5.52 2.51 -4.27
CA ASP A 50 -5.94 1.54 -3.24
C ASP A 50 -5.28 0.17 -3.44
N ARG A 51 -5.50 -0.77 -2.52
CA ARG A 51 -4.88 -2.10 -2.59
C ARG A 51 -5.29 -2.93 -3.82
N ASN A 52 -6.48 -2.67 -4.39
CA ASN A 52 -6.96 -3.40 -5.56
C ASN A 52 -6.32 -2.87 -6.84
N GLU A 53 -6.34 -1.55 -7.02
CA GLU A 53 -5.66 -0.91 -8.14
C GLU A 53 -4.15 -1.17 -8.08
N ALA A 54 -3.57 -1.14 -6.87
CA ALA A 54 -2.16 -1.45 -6.68
C ALA A 54 -1.79 -2.89 -7.10
N PHE A 55 -2.66 -3.86 -6.81
CA PHE A 55 -2.45 -5.26 -7.21
C PHE A 55 -2.36 -5.40 -8.74
N GLU A 56 -3.30 -4.80 -9.46
CA GLU A 56 -3.32 -4.85 -10.92
C GLU A 56 -2.08 -4.16 -11.53
N ILE A 57 -1.67 -3.00 -10.98
CA ILE A 57 -0.44 -2.30 -11.41
C ILE A 57 0.80 -3.16 -11.12
N ALA A 58 0.92 -3.71 -9.92
CA ALA A 58 2.07 -4.51 -9.53
C ALA A 58 2.21 -5.78 -10.38
N ILE A 59 1.10 -6.44 -10.71
CA ILE A 59 1.06 -7.58 -11.65
C ILE A 59 1.49 -7.12 -13.06
N ALA A 60 0.90 -6.05 -13.58
CA ALA A 60 1.22 -5.54 -14.92
C ALA A 60 2.69 -5.12 -15.06
N CYS A 61 3.29 -4.62 -13.98
CA CYS A 61 4.71 -4.26 -13.92
C CYS A 61 5.65 -5.44 -13.56
N GLY A 62 5.13 -6.65 -13.34
CA GLY A 62 5.93 -7.82 -12.96
C GLY A 62 6.57 -7.73 -11.57
N GLN A 63 6.04 -6.89 -10.67
CA GLN A 63 6.52 -6.73 -9.30
C GLN A 63 6.10 -7.89 -8.40
N ILE A 64 5.09 -8.66 -8.81
CA ILE A 64 4.66 -9.89 -8.12
C ILE A 64 5.04 -11.08 -9.00
N LYS A 65 5.95 -11.93 -8.53
CA LYS A 65 6.47 -13.06 -9.32
C LYS A 65 5.54 -14.28 -9.32
N ASP A 66 4.86 -14.53 -8.21
CA ASP A 66 3.88 -15.62 -8.07
C ASP A 66 2.84 -15.25 -7.00
N PRO A 67 1.73 -14.57 -7.38
CA PRO A 67 0.70 -14.18 -6.41
C PRO A 67 0.00 -15.39 -5.76
N GLY A 68 0.16 -16.61 -6.26
CA GLY A 68 -0.65 -17.76 -5.84
C GLY A 68 -2.16 -17.56 -6.08
N PRO A 69 -2.95 -18.64 -6.04
CA PRO A 69 -4.37 -18.59 -6.42
C PRO A 69 -5.23 -17.72 -5.49
N SER A 70 -4.88 -17.64 -4.19
CA SER A 70 -5.64 -16.88 -3.20
C SER A 70 -5.51 -15.37 -3.38
N LYS A 71 -4.32 -14.83 -3.71
CA LYS A 71 -4.16 -13.38 -3.92
C LYS A 71 -4.81 -12.93 -5.22
N VAL A 72 -4.71 -13.74 -6.28
CA VAL A 72 -5.41 -13.47 -7.55
C VAL A 72 -6.92 -13.36 -7.31
N ARG A 73 -7.49 -14.25 -6.49
CA ARG A 73 -8.93 -14.20 -6.16
C ARG A 73 -9.31 -12.99 -5.32
N MET A 74 -8.46 -12.60 -4.36
CA MET A 74 -8.74 -11.47 -3.46
C MET A 74 -8.44 -10.12 -4.11
N ARG A 75 -7.56 -10.08 -5.13
CA ARG A 75 -7.07 -8.86 -5.80
C ARG A 75 -6.50 -7.82 -4.85
N ILE A 76 -5.95 -8.23 -3.71
CA ILE A 76 -5.41 -7.33 -2.70
C ILE A 76 -3.88 -7.41 -2.72
N LEU A 77 -3.23 -6.27 -2.91
CA LEU A 77 -1.79 -6.13 -2.69
C LEU A 77 -1.50 -5.86 -1.22
N MET A 78 -0.64 -6.69 -0.63
CA MET A 78 -0.07 -6.46 0.70
C MET A 78 1.32 -5.84 0.57
N SER A 79 1.76 -5.02 1.53
CA SER A 79 3.10 -4.42 1.47
C SER A 79 4.23 -5.45 1.50
N GLU A 80 3.93 -6.63 2.03
CA GLU A 80 4.80 -7.80 2.09
C GLU A 80 5.01 -8.45 0.72
N ASP A 81 4.20 -8.11 -0.29
CA ASP A 81 4.23 -8.75 -1.62
C ASP A 81 5.24 -8.12 -2.59
N LEU A 82 5.80 -6.97 -2.23
CA LEU A 82 6.69 -6.18 -3.09
C LEU A 82 8.19 -6.44 -2.84
N TYR A 83 8.54 -7.42 -2.00
CA TYR A 83 9.93 -7.74 -1.60
C TYR A 83 10.24 -9.23 -1.54
#